data_AF-A0A4U5QKA4-F1
#
_entry.id   AF-A0A4U5QKA4-F1
#
_cell.length_a   1.000
_cell.length_b   1.000
_cell.length_c   1.000
_cell.angle_alpha   90.00
_cell.angle_beta   90.00
_cell.angle_gamma   90.00
#
_symmetry.space_group_name_H-M   'P 1'
#
loop_
_entity.id
_entity.type
_entity.pdbx_description
1 polymer ?
#
loop_
_entity_poly.entity_id
_entity_poly.type
_entity_poly.pdbx_seq_one_letter_code
_entity_poly.pdbx_strand_id
1 'polypeptide(L)'
;MAALQSFLYFATLVAILIPVSAQLTPDFYDKLGGPAYKVLLGRRDSRTASKNDANTNLPPPFFNFSQLLSNFQSHGLNLTDLVVLSAGHTIGLARCTTFRNRIYNDTNINYNFAASLKIRCPRTGGDNNTNPLDSTTTRFDSQYFRDLLAKKGLLHSDQELFKGDGSGSDPLVKYYGYINPDRFLTDFSASMIKMGNMKPLVGTNGEIRMNCRKVNN
;
A
#
# COMPACT_ATOMS: atom_id res chain seq x y z
N MET A 1 22.38 -2.71 -7.52
CA MET A 1 21.86 -1.99 -6.34
C MET A 1 20.72 -1.01 -6.63
N ALA A 2 20.18 -0.95 -7.87
CA ALA A 2 19.07 -0.03 -8.21
C ALA A 2 17.65 -0.65 -8.15
N ALA A 3 17.53 -1.95 -7.84
CA ALA A 3 16.25 -2.64 -7.72
C ALA A 3 15.80 -2.84 -6.27
N LEU A 4 16.38 -2.11 -5.30
CA LEU A 4 15.99 -2.17 -3.88
C LEU A 4 15.25 -0.91 -3.39
N GLN A 5 15.04 0.08 -4.27
CA GLN A 5 14.48 1.39 -3.89
C GLN A 5 13.03 1.63 -4.34
N SER A 6 12.40 0.64 -4.99
CA SER A 6 10.98 0.68 -5.36
C SER A 6 10.13 -0.38 -4.64
N PHE A 7 10.76 -1.26 -3.86
CA PHE A 7 10.11 -2.35 -3.11
C PHE A 7 9.57 -1.95 -1.74
N LEU A 8 9.58 -0.66 -1.45
CA LEU A 8 8.94 -0.11 -0.26
C LEU A 8 7.42 0.14 -0.51
N TYR A 9 6.93 0.22 -1.73
CA TYR A 9 5.65 0.91 -2.00
C TYR A 9 4.34 0.12 -1.96
N PHE A 10 4.31 -1.12 -1.46
CA PHE A 10 3.02 -1.79 -1.20
C PHE A 10 2.85 -2.24 0.25
N ALA A 11 3.86 -2.02 1.10
CA ALA A 11 3.81 -2.42 2.50
C ALA A 11 4.86 -1.75 3.39
N THR A 12 5.38 -0.56 3.06
CA THR A 12 6.35 0.11 3.96
C THR A 12 5.77 1.16 4.85
N LEU A 13 4.85 0.65 5.65
CA LEU A 13 5.17 0.68 7.07
C LEU A 13 4.94 -0.63 7.84
N VAL A 14 4.67 -1.79 7.24
CA VAL A 14 4.19 -2.94 8.06
C VAL A 14 4.70 -4.34 7.71
N ALA A 15 4.85 -4.73 6.45
CA ALA A 15 4.83 -6.20 6.19
C ALA A 15 6.17 -6.89 5.95
N ILE A 16 7.33 -6.23 6.13
CA ILE A 16 8.63 -6.94 6.01
C ILE A 16 9.61 -6.42 7.06
N LEU A 17 9.46 -6.88 8.31
CA LEU A 17 10.48 -7.19 9.34
C LEU A 17 9.83 -7.25 10.75
N ILE A 18 9.84 -8.45 11.36
CA ILE A 18 9.77 -8.73 12.83
C ILE A 18 8.36 -8.71 13.48
N PRO A 19 8.07 -9.61 14.45
CA PRO A 19 6.92 -9.52 15.37
C PRO A 19 6.79 -8.18 16.13
N VAL A 20 7.85 -7.38 16.22
CA VAL A 20 7.87 -6.05 16.86
C VAL A 20 7.16 -4.99 16.00
N SER A 21 7.27 -5.05 14.66
CA SER A 21 6.62 -4.06 13.79
C SER A 21 5.11 -4.29 13.67
N ALA A 22 4.64 -5.52 13.87
CA ALA A 22 3.21 -5.82 13.92
C ALA A 22 2.52 -5.01 15.04
N GLN A 23 3.11 -4.90 16.23
CA GLN A 23 2.53 -4.09 17.31
C GLN A 23 2.68 -2.58 17.07
N LEU A 24 3.77 -2.15 16.44
CA LEU A 24 4.02 -0.73 16.12
C LEU A 24 3.07 -0.19 15.06
N THR A 25 2.46 -1.06 14.27
CA THR A 25 1.62 -0.68 13.14
C THR A 25 0.28 -0.09 13.58
N PRO A 26 -0.54 -0.76 14.41
CA PRO A 26 -1.74 -0.14 14.99
C PRO A 26 -1.42 1.19 15.68
N ASP A 27 -0.35 1.24 16.49
CA ASP A 27 0.04 2.45 17.23
C ASP A 27 0.43 3.61 16.30
N PHE A 28 1.06 3.31 15.15
CA PHE A 28 1.38 4.31 14.13
C PHE A 28 0.12 4.88 13.49
N TYR A 29 -0.80 4.01 13.06
CA TYR A 29 -2.04 4.46 12.43
C TYR A 29 -2.92 5.23 13.40
N ASP A 30 -3.09 4.75 14.63
CA ASP A 30 -3.88 5.41 15.69
C ASP A 30 -3.41 6.85 15.95
N LYS A 31 -2.09 7.06 16.06
CA LYS A 31 -1.50 8.40 16.22
C LYS A 31 -1.78 9.35 15.05
N LEU A 32 -2.06 8.81 13.87
CA LEU A 32 -2.40 9.57 12.67
C LEU A 32 -3.91 9.61 12.39
N GLY A 33 -4.75 9.10 13.30
CA GLY A 33 -6.22 9.09 13.18
C GLY A 33 -6.82 7.82 12.58
N GLY A 34 -6.00 6.77 12.40
CA GLY A 34 -6.41 5.47 11.88
C GLY A 34 -7.01 4.55 12.94
N PRO A 35 -7.46 3.34 12.55
CA PRO A 35 -8.13 2.44 13.47
C PRO A 35 -7.15 1.82 14.48
N ALA A 36 -7.57 1.78 15.74
CA ALA A 36 -6.94 0.89 16.73
C ALA A 36 -7.42 -0.56 16.51
N TYR A 37 -6.50 -1.52 16.45
CA TYR A 37 -6.83 -2.94 16.37
C TYR A 37 -5.79 -3.82 17.04
N LYS A 38 -6.24 -4.98 17.53
CA LYS A 38 -5.38 -5.96 18.18
C LYS A 38 -4.74 -6.87 17.15
N VAL A 39 -3.42 -6.82 17.04
CA VAL A 39 -2.67 -7.74 16.18
C VAL A 39 -2.60 -9.13 16.79
N LEU A 40 -2.71 -10.15 15.94
CA LEU A 40 -2.45 -11.52 16.33
C LEU A 40 -0.95 -11.72 16.56
N LEU A 41 -0.58 -12.35 17.68
CA LEU A 41 0.80 -12.60 18.09
C LEU A 41 1.20 -14.07 17.82
N GLY A 42 2.46 -14.42 18.12
CA GLY A 42 2.97 -15.79 18.03
C GLY A 42 3.71 -16.14 16.75
N ARG A 43 3.90 -15.19 15.82
CA ARG A 43 4.78 -15.36 14.66
C ARG A 43 6.24 -15.44 15.06
N ARG A 44 6.99 -16.25 14.33
CA ARG A 44 8.44 -16.43 14.47
C ARG A 44 9.16 -15.96 13.22
N ASP A 45 10.42 -15.60 13.38
CA ASP A 45 11.26 -15.10 12.30
C ASP A 45 11.73 -16.23 11.38
N SER A 46 11.80 -15.95 10.07
CA SER A 46 12.39 -16.87 9.10
C SER A 46 13.89 -17.05 9.35
N ARG A 47 14.50 -18.09 8.78
CA ARG A 47 15.97 -18.27 8.78
C ARG A 47 16.61 -17.93 7.43
N THR A 48 15.81 -17.55 6.45
CA THR A 48 16.24 -17.20 5.09
C THR A 48 15.48 -15.97 4.61
N ALA A 49 16.02 -15.31 3.59
CA ALA A 49 15.36 -14.25 2.85
C ALA A 49 15.35 -14.62 1.36
N SER A 50 14.33 -14.19 0.63
CA SER A 50 14.20 -14.49 -0.80
C SER A 50 13.92 -13.21 -1.59
N LYS A 51 14.94 -12.76 -2.32
CA LYS A 51 14.82 -11.62 -3.23
C LYS A 51 13.90 -11.95 -4.41
N ASN A 52 13.95 -13.18 -4.89
CA ASN A 52 13.10 -13.63 -6.01
C ASN A 52 11.63 -13.62 -5.60
N ASP A 53 11.30 -14.13 -4.41
CA ASP A 53 9.92 -14.09 -3.92
C ASP A 53 9.44 -12.65 -3.72
N ALA A 54 10.30 -11.75 -3.23
CA ALA A 54 9.95 -10.33 -3.12
C ALA A 54 9.66 -9.71 -4.51
N ASN A 55 10.50 -9.97 -5.50
CA ASN A 55 10.32 -9.45 -6.86
C ASN A 55 9.08 -10.01 -7.56
N THR A 56 8.71 -11.25 -7.27
CA THR A 56 7.56 -11.93 -7.89
C THR A 56 6.24 -11.58 -7.21
N ASN A 57 6.24 -11.48 -5.88
CA ASN A 57 4.99 -11.38 -5.11
C ASN A 57 4.59 -9.94 -4.77
N LEU A 58 5.51 -8.97 -4.78
CA LEU A 58 5.16 -7.59 -4.47
C LEU A 58 4.61 -6.87 -5.70
N PRO A 59 3.37 -6.33 -5.66
CA PRO A 59 2.80 -5.65 -6.80
C PRO A 59 3.51 -4.30 -7.04
N PRO A 60 3.99 -4.03 -8.26
CA PRO A 60 4.57 -2.74 -8.62
C PRO A 60 3.49 -1.68 -8.86
N PRO A 61 3.85 -0.38 -8.82
CA PRO A 61 2.90 0.74 -8.93
C PRO A 61 2.25 0.89 -10.31
N PHE A 62 2.67 0.08 -11.29
CA PHE A 62 2.20 0.11 -12.68
C PHE A 62 1.31 -1.09 -13.04
N PHE A 63 0.94 -1.93 -12.07
CA PHE A 63 -0.04 -2.98 -12.30
C PHE A 63 -1.41 -2.40 -12.63
N ASN A 64 -2.09 -3.03 -13.60
CA ASN A 64 -3.50 -2.78 -13.88
C ASN A 64 -4.41 -3.46 -12.85
N PHE A 65 -5.71 -3.13 -12.86
CA PHE A 65 -6.67 -3.68 -11.89
C PHE A 65 -6.67 -5.22 -11.81
N SER A 66 -6.64 -5.92 -12.95
CA SER A 66 -6.67 -7.39 -12.96
C SER A 66 -5.40 -7.97 -12.35
N GLN A 67 -4.25 -7.38 -12.62
CA GLN A 67 -2.97 -7.82 -12.04
C GLN A 67 -2.93 -7.60 -10.53
N LEU A 68 -3.44 -6.47 -10.04
CA LEU A 68 -3.58 -6.19 -8.61
C LEU A 68 -4.47 -7.22 -7.93
N LEU A 69 -5.67 -7.45 -8.48
CA LEU A 69 -6.63 -8.39 -7.89
C LEU A 69 -6.09 -9.81 -7.87
N SER A 70 -5.50 -10.29 -8.98
CA SER A 70 -4.91 -11.63 -9.04
C SER A 70 -3.73 -11.78 -8.07
N ASN A 71 -2.90 -10.75 -7.91
CA ASN A 71 -1.80 -10.75 -6.94
C ASN A 71 -2.32 -10.89 -5.50
N PHE A 72 -3.29 -10.06 -5.09
CA PHE A 72 -3.90 -10.14 -3.76
C PHE A 72 -4.59 -11.50 -3.52
N GLN A 73 -5.33 -12.00 -4.51
CA GLN A 73 -6.01 -13.30 -4.42
C GLN A 73 -5.03 -14.46 -4.28
N SER A 74 -3.85 -14.39 -4.91
CA SER A 74 -2.80 -15.41 -4.75
C SER A 74 -2.26 -15.51 -3.31
N HIS A 75 -2.50 -14.46 -2.51
CA HIS A 75 -2.19 -14.39 -1.09
C HIS A 75 -3.42 -14.55 -0.17
N GLY A 76 -4.56 -14.96 -0.73
CA GLY A 76 -5.81 -15.16 0.01
C GLY A 76 -6.55 -13.88 0.37
N LEU A 77 -6.16 -12.73 -0.20
CA LEU A 77 -6.80 -11.43 0.00
C LEU A 77 -7.82 -11.17 -1.13
N ASN A 78 -9.01 -10.69 -0.79
CA ASN A 78 -10.11 -10.47 -1.73
C ASN A 78 -10.13 -9.02 -2.27
N LEU A 79 -11.17 -8.69 -3.03
CA LEU A 79 -11.34 -7.35 -3.60
C LEU A 79 -11.44 -6.24 -2.53
N THR A 80 -12.17 -6.49 -1.44
CA THR A 80 -12.25 -5.54 -0.33
C THR A 80 -10.87 -5.31 0.28
N ASP A 81 -10.12 -6.39 0.55
CA ASP A 81 -8.76 -6.30 1.08
C ASP A 81 -7.85 -5.48 0.15
N LEU A 82 -7.92 -5.69 -1.17
CA LEU A 82 -7.19 -4.89 -2.14
C LEU A 82 -7.52 -3.40 -2.00
N VAL A 83 -8.81 -3.05 -2.01
CA VAL A 83 -9.25 -1.65 -1.99
C VAL A 83 -8.86 -0.95 -0.69
N VAL A 84 -9.11 -1.56 0.46
CA VAL A 84 -8.82 -0.90 1.75
C VAL A 84 -7.34 -0.89 2.07
N LEU A 85 -6.59 -1.97 1.77
CA LEU A 85 -5.14 -1.97 2.03
C LEU A 85 -4.39 -0.99 1.13
N SER A 86 -4.86 -0.76 -0.11
CA SER A 86 -4.30 0.28 -0.98
C SER A 86 -4.50 1.69 -0.42
N ALA A 87 -5.59 1.92 0.34
CA ALA A 87 -5.81 3.19 1.02
C ALA A 87 -4.86 3.45 2.19
N GLY A 88 -3.95 2.51 2.53
CA GLY A 88 -2.76 2.80 3.32
C GLY A 88 -1.89 3.91 2.71
N HIS A 89 -2.02 4.17 1.40
CA HIS A 89 -1.42 5.30 0.70
C HIS A 89 -1.99 6.67 1.10
N THR A 90 -2.97 6.75 2.01
CA THR A 90 -3.37 8.03 2.62
C THR A 90 -2.23 8.72 3.37
N ILE A 91 -1.20 7.97 3.77
CA ILE A 91 0.02 8.51 4.39
C ILE A 91 1.25 8.21 3.54
N GLY A 92 2.19 9.15 3.57
CA GLY A 92 3.52 8.97 3.01
C GLY A 92 3.75 9.69 1.69
N LEU A 93 4.96 9.52 1.17
CA LEU A 93 5.44 10.18 -0.03
C LEU A 93 5.78 9.10 -1.05
N ALA A 94 5.75 9.38 -2.35
CA ALA A 94 6.32 8.56 -3.42
C ALA A 94 7.39 9.33 -4.19
N ARG A 95 8.42 8.62 -4.66
CA ARG A 95 9.45 9.17 -5.54
C ARG A 95 8.93 9.35 -6.97
N CYS A 96 9.43 10.34 -7.71
CA CYS A 96 9.06 10.57 -9.10
C CYS A 96 9.22 9.32 -9.97
N THR A 97 10.26 8.51 -9.75
CA THR A 97 10.47 7.24 -10.49
C THR A 97 9.28 6.28 -10.42
N THR A 98 8.49 6.35 -9.36
CA THR A 98 7.35 5.45 -9.09
C THR A 98 6.11 5.81 -9.92
N PHE A 99 5.90 7.09 -10.25
CA PHE A 99 4.68 7.57 -10.92
C PHE A 99 4.92 8.44 -12.17
N ARG A 100 6.19 8.69 -12.54
CA ARG A 100 6.53 9.53 -13.70
C ARG A 100 5.87 9.04 -14.99
N ASN A 101 5.85 7.72 -15.22
CA ASN A 101 5.21 7.16 -16.41
C ASN A 101 3.74 7.60 -16.51
N ARG A 102 3.01 7.51 -15.40
CA ARG A 102 1.59 7.88 -15.30
C ARG A 102 1.34 9.35 -15.61
N ILE A 103 2.04 10.27 -14.96
CA ILE A 103 1.76 11.71 -15.16
C ILE A 103 2.03 12.16 -16.61
N TYR A 104 2.88 11.45 -17.36
CA TYR A 104 3.19 11.78 -18.75
C TYR A 104 2.37 10.99 -19.77
N ASN A 105 1.90 9.77 -19.46
CA ASN A 105 1.35 8.84 -20.45
C ASN A 105 -0.08 8.34 -20.15
N ASP A 106 -0.53 8.37 -18.90
CA ASP A 106 -1.88 7.91 -18.56
C ASP A 106 -2.94 8.92 -19.00
N THR A 107 -4.09 8.42 -19.45
CA THR A 107 -5.25 9.25 -19.85
C THR A 107 -6.30 9.37 -18.74
N ASN A 108 -6.18 8.58 -17.67
CA ASN A 108 -7.13 8.52 -16.55
C ASN A 108 -6.72 9.38 -15.35
N ILE A 109 -5.92 10.43 -15.57
CA ILE A 109 -5.45 11.36 -14.54
C ILE A 109 -6.02 12.76 -14.75
N ASN A 110 -6.37 13.45 -13.66
CA ASN A 110 -6.81 14.84 -13.72
C ASN A 110 -5.69 15.72 -14.32
N TYR A 111 -6.04 16.50 -15.35
CA TYR A 111 -5.07 17.31 -16.10
C TYR A 111 -4.28 18.29 -15.22
N ASN A 112 -4.96 19.03 -14.35
CA ASN A 112 -4.33 20.02 -13.47
C ASN A 112 -3.45 19.35 -12.40
N PHE A 113 -3.87 18.19 -11.90
CA PHE A 113 -3.06 17.39 -10.98
C PHE A 113 -1.79 16.85 -11.65
N ALA A 114 -1.91 16.30 -12.85
CA ALA A 114 -0.73 15.85 -13.61
C ALA A 114 0.22 17.03 -13.90
N ALA A 115 -0.32 18.19 -14.28
CA ALA A 115 0.47 19.40 -14.53
C ALA A 115 1.23 19.87 -13.28
N SER A 116 0.60 19.86 -12.10
CA SER A 116 1.27 20.27 -10.86
C SER A 116 2.39 19.31 -10.45
N LEU A 117 2.22 18.01 -10.67
CA LEU A 117 3.25 17.00 -10.40
C LEU A 117 4.46 17.12 -11.33
N LYS A 118 4.24 17.46 -12.61
CA LYS A 118 5.31 17.64 -13.62
C LYS A 118 6.30 18.76 -13.26
N ILE A 119 5.89 19.75 -12.48
CA ILE A 119 6.77 20.83 -12.01
C ILE A 119 7.92 20.26 -11.15
N ARG A 120 7.62 19.27 -10.29
CA ARG A 120 8.63 18.62 -9.42
C ARG A 120 9.22 17.36 -10.03
N CYS A 121 8.50 16.72 -10.94
CA CYS A 121 8.89 15.49 -11.60
C CYS A 121 9.01 15.71 -13.11
N PRO A 122 10.11 16.35 -13.58
CA PRO A 122 10.35 16.53 -15.00
C PRO A 122 10.48 15.17 -15.71
N ARG A 123 10.33 15.18 -17.04
CA ARG A 123 10.37 13.97 -17.88
C ARG A 123 11.69 13.21 -17.75
N THR A 124 12.77 13.95 -17.50
CA THR A 124 14.12 13.44 -17.23
C THR A 124 14.69 14.17 -16.01
N GLY A 125 15.42 13.45 -15.15
CA GLY A 125 15.97 13.98 -13.91
C GLY A 125 14.95 14.06 -12.75
N GLY A 126 15.41 14.54 -11.60
CA GLY A 126 14.58 14.67 -10.40
C GLY A 126 14.10 13.33 -9.81
N ASP A 127 14.80 12.21 -10.05
CA ASP A 127 14.38 10.86 -9.66
C ASP A 127 14.22 10.65 -8.15
N ASN A 128 14.89 11.46 -7.34
CA ASN A 128 14.79 11.43 -5.88
C ASN A 128 13.73 12.40 -5.34
N ASN A 129 13.14 13.26 -6.17
CA ASN A 129 12.09 14.16 -5.74
C ASN A 129 10.87 13.34 -5.33
N THR A 130 10.19 13.80 -4.28
CA THR A 130 9.04 13.12 -3.70
C THR A 130 7.78 13.98 -3.77
N ASN A 131 6.63 13.33 -3.92
CA ASN A 131 5.32 13.94 -3.74
C ASN A 131 4.48 13.10 -2.77
N PRO A 132 3.57 13.72 -2.01
CA PRO A 132 2.60 12.99 -1.21
C PRO A 132 1.75 12.02 -2.01
N LEU A 133 1.48 10.84 -1.45
CA LEU A 133 0.56 9.86 -2.01
C LEU A 133 -0.91 10.33 -1.93
N ASP A 134 -1.23 11.16 -0.93
CA ASP A 134 -2.54 11.75 -0.66
C ASP A 134 -2.37 13.22 -0.22
N SER A 135 -3.41 14.02 -0.46
CA SER A 135 -3.50 15.43 -0.08
C SER A 135 -3.54 15.66 1.45
N THR A 136 -3.96 14.68 2.25
CA THR A 136 -3.91 14.69 3.72
C THR A 136 -2.74 13.85 4.27
N THR A 137 -1.53 14.10 3.78
CA THR A 137 -0.31 13.25 3.91
C THR A 137 0.08 12.76 5.31
N THR A 138 -0.42 13.40 6.38
CA THR A 138 -0.13 13.07 7.78
C THR A 138 -1.37 12.65 8.57
N ARG A 139 -2.46 12.30 7.90
CA ARG A 139 -3.69 11.81 8.51
C ARG A 139 -4.08 10.51 7.83
N PHE A 140 -4.45 9.52 8.64
CA PHE A 140 -5.04 8.30 8.14
C PHE A 140 -6.54 8.51 8.00
N ASP A 141 -7.00 8.87 6.81
CA ASP A 141 -8.40 9.19 6.56
C ASP A 141 -8.87 8.66 5.20
N SER A 142 -10.12 9.00 4.84
CA SER A 142 -10.76 8.56 3.60
C SER A 142 -10.48 9.47 2.40
N GLN A 143 -9.57 10.45 2.53
CA GLN A 143 -9.25 11.39 1.46
C GLN A 143 -8.66 10.67 0.24
N TYR A 144 -7.87 9.62 0.44
CA TYR A 144 -7.40 8.72 -0.60
C TYR A 144 -8.52 8.34 -1.59
N PHE A 145 -9.67 7.86 -1.09
CA PHE A 145 -10.79 7.47 -1.96
C PHE A 145 -11.41 8.66 -2.68
N ARG A 146 -11.54 9.81 -2.02
CA ARG A 146 -12.05 11.05 -2.65
C ARG A 146 -11.10 11.53 -3.77
N ASP A 147 -9.81 11.38 -3.58
CA ASP A 147 -8.81 11.70 -4.59
C ASP A 147 -8.91 10.75 -5.79
N LEU A 148 -9.15 9.45 -5.59
CA LEU A 148 -9.41 8.52 -6.71
C LEU A 148 -10.64 8.92 -7.53
N LEU A 149 -11.74 9.31 -6.86
CA LEU A 149 -12.98 9.78 -7.49
C LEU A 149 -12.74 11.06 -8.32
N ALA A 150 -11.79 11.90 -7.90
CA ALA A 150 -11.37 13.10 -8.62
C ALA A 150 -10.29 12.85 -9.69
N LYS A 151 -9.94 11.58 -9.97
CA LYS A 151 -8.83 11.17 -10.85
C LYS A 151 -7.45 11.67 -10.40
N LYS A 152 -7.23 11.75 -9.09
CA LYS A 152 -6.02 12.25 -8.43
C LYS A 152 -5.21 11.17 -7.72
N GLY A 153 -5.45 9.88 -8.02
CA GLY A 153 -4.55 8.82 -7.54
C GLY A 153 -3.12 9.05 -8.06
N LEU A 154 -2.13 9.05 -7.17
CA LEU A 154 -0.74 9.35 -7.56
C LEU A 154 -0.15 8.21 -8.39
N LEU A 155 -0.30 6.96 -7.94
CA LEU A 155 0.21 5.79 -8.64
C LEU A 155 -0.79 5.31 -9.71
N HIS A 156 -0.30 4.60 -10.72
CA HIS A 156 -1.17 3.98 -11.72
C HIS A 156 -2.06 2.93 -11.06
N SER A 157 -1.47 2.07 -10.24
CA SER A 157 -2.18 1.07 -9.45
C SER A 157 -3.29 1.65 -8.56
N ASP A 158 -3.11 2.86 -8.02
CA ASP A 158 -4.15 3.51 -7.19
C ASP A 158 -5.37 3.86 -8.04
N GLN A 159 -5.14 4.51 -9.19
CA GLN A 159 -6.25 4.95 -10.03
C GLN A 159 -6.94 3.79 -10.75
N GLU A 160 -6.26 2.67 -10.95
CA GLU A 160 -6.88 1.46 -11.48
C GLU A 160 -7.99 0.91 -10.57
N LEU A 161 -8.03 1.31 -9.29
CA LEU A 161 -9.14 1.00 -8.38
C LEU A 161 -10.42 1.80 -8.69
N PHE A 162 -10.34 2.89 -9.47
CA PHE A 162 -11.50 3.68 -9.86
C PHE A 162 -11.46 4.11 -11.33
N LYS A 163 -12.30 3.47 -12.15
CA LYS A 163 -12.44 3.75 -13.59
C LYS A 163 -13.58 4.71 -13.90
N GLY A 164 -14.59 4.76 -13.04
CA GLY A 164 -15.78 5.60 -13.19
C GLY A 164 -16.86 5.02 -14.10
N ASP A 165 -16.74 3.75 -14.48
CA ASP A 165 -17.72 3.02 -15.30
C ASP A 165 -18.68 2.14 -14.47
N GLY A 166 -18.50 2.11 -13.15
CA GLY A 166 -19.31 1.31 -12.22
C GLY A 166 -18.88 -0.15 -12.11
N SER A 167 -17.80 -0.56 -12.78
CA SER A 167 -17.27 -1.93 -12.73
C SER A 167 -16.12 -2.08 -11.71
N GLY A 168 -15.74 -3.33 -11.41
CA GLY A 168 -14.58 -3.63 -10.56
C GLY A 168 -14.75 -3.12 -9.12
N SER A 169 -13.81 -2.30 -8.67
CA SER A 169 -13.79 -1.70 -7.32
C SER A 169 -14.54 -0.37 -7.22
N ASP A 170 -15.12 0.16 -8.30
CA ASP A 170 -15.81 1.45 -8.30
C ASP A 170 -16.85 1.61 -7.17
N PRO A 171 -17.72 0.62 -6.90
CA PRO A 171 -18.70 0.73 -5.80
C PRO A 171 -18.04 0.85 -4.42
N LEU A 172 -16.92 0.15 -4.18
CA LEU A 172 -16.19 0.22 -2.90
C LEU A 172 -15.50 1.57 -2.73
N VAL A 173 -14.88 2.10 -3.79
CA VAL A 173 -14.25 3.43 -3.74
C VAL A 173 -15.29 4.52 -3.46
N LYS A 174 -16.45 4.48 -4.12
CA LYS A 174 -17.57 5.41 -3.82
C LYS A 174 -18.07 5.23 -2.38
N TYR A 175 -18.16 3.98 -1.93
CA TYR A 175 -18.64 3.66 -0.59
C TYR A 175 -17.73 4.27 0.48
N TYR A 176 -16.43 4.01 0.44
CA TYR A 176 -15.48 4.56 1.42
C TYR A 176 -15.20 6.07 1.23
N GLY A 177 -15.37 6.60 0.01
CA GLY A 177 -15.13 8.02 -0.26
C GLY A 177 -16.24 8.95 0.24
N TYR A 178 -17.51 8.54 0.08
CA TYR A 178 -18.67 9.42 0.33
C TYR A 178 -19.84 8.78 1.09
N ILE A 179 -20.11 7.48 0.91
CA ILE A 179 -21.33 6.87 1.49
C ILE A 179 -21.12 6.53 2.97
N ASN A 180 -20.00 5.88 3.30
CA ASN A 180 -19.63 5.54 4.66
C ASN A 180 -18.10 5.58 4.85
N PRO A 181 -17.55 6.79 5.03
CA PRO A 181 -16.11 6.95 5.22
C PRO A 181 -15.56 6.29 6.48
N ASP A 182 -16.35 6.18 7.54
CA ASP A 182 -15.90 5.56 8.79
C ASP A 182 -15.76 4.03 8.66
N ARG A 183 -16.53 3.42 7.75
CA ARG A 183 -16.44 1.98 7.49
C ARG A 183 -15.08 1.57 6.93
N PHE A 184 -14.36 2.47 6.26
CA PHE A 184 -12.99 2.23 5.82
C PHE A 184 -12.08 1.83 6.98
N LEU A 185 -12.12 2.54 8.10
CA LEU A 185 -11.24 2.27 9.24
C LEU A 185 -11.49 0.86 9.81
N THR A 186 -12.76 0.46 9.92
CA THR A 186 -13.14 -0.88 10.36
C THR A 186 -12.65 -1.95 9.40
N ASP A 187 -12.92 -1.81 8.11
CA ASP A 187 -12.53 -2.83 7.12
C ASP A 187 -11.01 -2.88 6.92
N PHE A 188 -10.32 -1.73 7.01
CA PHE A 188 -8.86 -1.66 6.99
C PHE A 188 -8.26 -2.48 8.13
N SER A 189 -8.77 -2.35 9.35
CA SER A 189 -8.28 -3.13 10.49
C SER A 189 -8.45 -4.64 10.29
N ALA A 190 -9.60 -5.06 9.74
CA ALA A 190 -9.88 -6.46 9.45
C ALA A 190 -8.93 -7.02 8.37
N SER A 191 -8.72 -6.25 7.29
CA SER A 191 -7.79 -6.63 6.22
C SER A 191 -6.33 -6.63 6.68
N MET A 192 -5.93 -5.72 7.59
CA MET A 192 -4.60 -5.74 8.20
C MET A 192 -4.37 -7.00 9.06
N ILE A 193 -5.38 -7.43 9.83
CA ILE A 193 -5.31 -8.70 10.58
C ILE A 193 -5.17 -9.88 9.62
N LYS A 194 -5.95 -9.90 8.54
CA LYS A 194 -5.91 -10.95 7.52
C LYS A 194 -4.56 -11.02 6.81
N MET A 195 -4.02 -9.87 6.39
CA MET A 195 -2.69 -9.74 5.79
C MET A 195 -1.60 -10.19 6.77
N GLY A 196 -1.71 -9.80 8.05
CA GLY A 196 -0.81 -10.31 9.08
C GLY A 196 -0.83 -11.84 9.16
N ASN A 197 -1.99 -12.48 9.00
CA ASN A 197 -2.13 -13.94 9.15
C ASN A 197 -1.70 -14.77 7.93
N MET A 198 -1.02 -14.19 6.95
CA MET A 198 -0.54 -14.91 5.78
C MET A 198 0.65 -15.83 6.13
N LYS A 199 0.44 -17.14 6.02
CA LYS A 199 1.46 -18.22 6.12
C LYS A 199 2.50 -18.01 7.23
N PRO A 200 2.10 -17.79 8.49
CA PRO A 200 3.05 -17.49 9.56
C PRO A 200 3.88 -18.73 9.95
N LEU A 201 5.14 -18.49 10.33
CA LEU A 201 5.91 -19.48 11.08
C LEU A 201 5.47 -19.44 12.55
N VAL A 202 5.11 -20.60 13.10
CA VAL A 202 4.57 -20.77 14.46
C VAL A 202 5.16 -22.00 15.15
N GLY A 203 4.96 -22.11 16.47
CA GLY A 203 5.45 -23.24 17.26
C GLY A 203 6.97 -23.29 17.31
N THR A 204 7.56 -24.39 16.83
CA THR A 204 9.01 -24.58 16.76
C THR A 204 9.61 -24.20 15.40
N ASN A 205 8.78 -23.81 14.42
CA ASN A 205 9.26 -23.40 13.10
C ASN A 205 9.81 -21.97 13.15
N GLY A 206 11.04 -21.77 12.67
CA GLY A 206 11.73 -20.47 12.74
C GLY A 206 12.29 -20.15 14.12
N GLU A 207 12.64 -18.88 14.36
CA GLU A 207 13.32 -18.44 15.58
C GLU A 207 12.77 -17.13 16.16
N ILE A 208 13.18 -16.77 17.37
CA ILE A 208 13.02 -15.40 17.89
C ILE A 208 14.38 -14.74 17.75
N ARG A 209 14.55 -13.84 16.78
CA ARG A 209 15.85 -13.21 16.54
C ARG A 209 16.18 -12.18 17.62
N MET A 210 17.40 -12.24 18.12
CA MET A 210 17.94 -11.19 19.00
C MET A 210 18.41 -9.96 18.20
N ASN A 211 18.71 -10.15 16.92
CA ASN A 211 19.05 -9.09 15.99
C ASN A 211 18.34 -9.33 14.66
N CYS A 212 17.42 -8.45 14.30
CA CYS A 212 16.55 -8.61 13.15
C CYS A 212 17.28 -8.70 11.80
N ARG A 213 18.53 -8.21 11.73
CA ARG A 213 19.35 -8.18 10.51
C ARG A 213 20.11 -9.48 10.24
N LYS A 214 20.14 -10.43 11.18
CA LYS A 214 20.86 -11.69 11.04
C LYS A 214 20.09 -12.84 11.70
N VAL A 215 20.35 -14.06 11.27
CA VAL A 215 19.86 -15.25 11.98
C VAL A 215 20.62 -15.43 13.30
N ASN A 216 20.03 -16.15 14.26
CA ASN A 216 20.78 -16.58 15.43
C ASN A 216 21.76 -17.70 15.04
N ASN A 217 22.87 -17.79 15.79
CA ASN A 217 23.89 -18.84 15.63
C ASN A 217 23.53 -20.05 16.49
#